data_AF-A0A940QCF5-F1
#
_entry.id   AF-A0A940QCF5-F1
#
_cell.length_a   1.000
_cell.length_b   1.000
_cell.length_c   1.000
_cell.angle_alpha   90.00
_cell.angle_beta   90.00
_cell.angle_gamma   90.00
#
_symmetry.space_group_name_H-M   'P 1'
#
loop_
_entity.id
_entity.type
_entity.pdbx_description
1 polymer ?
#
loop_
_entity_poly.entity_id
_entity_poly.type
_entity_poly.pdbx_seq_one_letter_code
_entity_poly.pdbx_strand_id
1 'polypeptide(L)'
;MKYLKYPDEATLDAYLAKKEPLLIAVSFDGETVLISRLDDSFEHHILLGHFGIKQTDIDKYFRIVVDEDTADWTFVCPPDYKGITDRKRRITAFYNDGITAISRVLADIGYYSDIRIPKRYRRHFEALGDDSTYLPY
;
A
#
# COMPACT_ATOMS: atom_id res chain seq x y z
N MET A 1 8.90 9.51 -7.65
CA MET A 1 8.33 8.14 -7.75
C MET A 1 8.57 7.62 -9.16
N LYS A 2 9.12 6.42 -9.24
CA LYS A 2 9.26 5.63 -10.47
C LYS A 2 8.21 4.53 -10.45
N TYR A 3 7.40 4.46 -11.49
CA TYR A 3 6.36 3.45 -11.65
C TYR A 3 6.90 2.26 -12.46
N LEU A 4 6.90 1.09 -11.85
CA LEU A 4 7.19 -0.18 -12.51
C LEU A 4 5.86 -0.88 -12.74
N LYS A 5 5.51 -1.03 -14.02
CA LYS A 5 4.21 -1.50 -14.49
C LYS A 5 4.35 -2.92 -15.03
N TYR A 6 3.49 -3.84 -14.59
CA TYR A 6 3.42 -5.21 -15.08
C TYR A 6 2.05 -5.47 -15.73
N PRO A 7 1.98 -6.20 -16.86
CA PRO A 7 3.10 -6.82 -17.59
C PRO A 7 3.98 -5.82 -18.35
N ASP A 8 3.40 -4.69 -18.76
CA ASP A 8 4.05 -3.59 -19.43
C ASP A 8 3.22 -2.31 -19.25
N GLU A 9 3.76 -1.18 -19.70
CA GLU A 9 3.11 0.12 -19.55
C GLU A 9 1.79 0.24 -20.34
N ALA A 10 1.77 -0.20 -21.60
CA ALA A 10 0.60 -0.04 -22.46
C ALA A 10 -0.58 -0.90 -21.97
N THR A 11 -0.29 -2.13 -21.55
CA THR A 11 -1.28 -3.04 -20.99
C THR A 11 -1.85 -2.49 -19.68
N LEU A 12 -1.00 -2.00 -18.78
CA LEU A 12 -1.48 -1.43 -17.52
C LEU A 12 -2.28 -0.14 -17.72
N ASP A 13 -1.87 0.72 -18.64
CA ASP A 13 -2.61 1.95 -18.95
C ASP A 13 -4.02 1.64 -19.49
N ALA A 14 -4.18 0.54 -20.24
CA ALA A 14 -5.50 0.07 -20.67
C ALA A 14 -6.37 -0.41 -19.49
N TYR A 15 -5.78 -1.06 -18.48
CA TYR A 15 -6.49 -1.45 -17.25
C TYR A 15 -6.90 -0.24 -16.42
N LEU A 16 -6.01 0.75 -16.29
CA LEU A 16 -6.27 2.03 -15.61
C LEU A 16 -7.43 2.78 -16.27
N ALA A 17 -7.48 2.82 -17.61
CA ALA A 17 -8.57 3.45 -18.36
C ALA A 17 -9.93 2.78 -18.12
N LYS A 18 -9.94 1.46 -17.86
CA LYS A 18 -11.13 0.67 -17.55
C LYS A 18 -11.47 0.61 -16.07
N LYS A 19 -10.68 1.27 -15.21
CA LYS A 19 -10.82 1.20 -13.75
C LYS A 19 -10.79 -0.23 -13.21
N GLU A 20 -10.00 -1.11 -13.82
CA GLU A 20 -9.85 -2.48 -13.31
C GLU A 20 -9.20 -2.47 -11.91
N PRO A 21 -9.49 -3.45 -11.04
CA PRO A 21 -8.82 -3.58 -9.76
C PRO A 21 -7.32 -3.83 -9.91
N LEU A 22 -6.52 -3.14 -9.11
CA LEU A 22 -5.06 -3.17 -9.15
C LEU A 22 -4.46 -3.63 -7.83
N LEU A 23 -3.27 -4.19 -7.94
CA LEU A 23 -2.40 -4.52 -6.83
C LEU A 23 -1.19 -3.59 -6.87
N ILE A 24 -0.95 -2.85 -5.78
CA ILE A 24 0.10 -1.84 -5.73
C ILE A 24 0.98 -2.04 -4.49
N ALA A 25 2.30 -1.91 -4.68
CA ALA A 25 3.29 -1.85 -3.62
C ALA A 25 4.13 -0.57 -3.75
N VAL A 26 4.08 0.29 -2.74
CA VAL A 26 4.84 1.55 -2.68
C VAL A 26 5.99 1.37 -1.70
N SER A 27 7.24 1.56 -2.13
CA SER A 27 8.39 1.45 -1.22
C SER A 27 8.31 2.51 -0.12
N PHE A 28 8.80 2.21 1.09
CA PHE A 28 8.71 3.14 2.22
C PHE A 28 9.48 4.45 2.04
N ASP A 29 10.51 4.46 1.19
CA ASP A 29 11.21 5.68 0.78
C ASP A 29 10.38 6.55 -0.20
N GLY A 30 9.26 6.04 -0.70
CA GLY A 30 8.42 6.71 -1.68
C GLY A 30 9.08 6.87 -3.05
N GLU A 31 10.16 6.14 -3.34
CA GLU A 31 10.88 6.27 -4.61
C GLU A 31 10.31 5.35 -5.68
N THR A 32 9.83 4.16 -5.33
CA THR A 32 9.39 3.12 -6.27
C THR A 32 7.96 2.69 -6.01
N VAL A 33 7.19 2.53 -7.09
CA VAL A 33 5.82 2.02 -7.06
C VAL A 33 5.75 0.83 -8.01
N LEU A 34 5.33 -0.32 -7.51
CA LEU A 34 5.06 -1.51 -8.30
C LEU A 34 3.56 -1.60 -8.53
N ILE A 35 3.13 -1.81 -9.78
CA ILE A 35 1.71 -1.90 -10.12
C ILE A 35 1.48 -3.06 -11.08
N SER A 36 0.45 -3.85 -10.79
CA SER A 36 -0.16 -4.80 -11.71
C SER A 36 -1.67 -4.76 -11.58
N ARG A 37 -2.35 -5.39 -12.53
CA ARG A 37 -3.75 -5.80 -12.29
C ARG A 37 -3.81 -6.82 -11.15
N LEU A 38 -4.90 -6.79 -10.40
CA LEU A 38 -5.13 -7.72 -9.28
C LEU A 38 -5.03 -9.18 -9.73
N ASP A 39 -5.71 -9.54 -10.83
CA ASP A 39 -5.76 -10.93 -11.34
C ASP A 39 -4.46 -11.40 -12.01
N ASP A 40 -3.50 -10.50 -12.28
CA ASP A 40 -2.22 -10.91 -12.89
C ASP A 40 -1.20 -11.31 -11.83
N SER A 41 -1.30 -10.74 -10.63
CA SER A 41 -0.35 -11.01 -9.53
C SER A 41 -0.97 -11.69 -8.32
N PHE A 42 -2.26 -11.51 -8.04
CA PHE A 42 -3.03 -12.05 -6.91
C PHE A 42 -2.54 -11.63 -5.51
N GLU A 43 -1.23 -11.68 -5.24
CA GLU A 43 -0.60 -11.38 -3.95
C GLU A 43 0.62 -10.48 -4.12
N HIS A 44 0.88 -9.57 -3.16
CA HIS A 44 1.97 -8.59 -3.26
C HIS A 44 3.36 -9.25 -3.38
N HIS A 45 3.57 -10.43 -2.81
CA HIS A 45 4.85 -11.12 -2.95
C HIS A 45 5.08 -11.61 -4.40
N ILE A 46 4.02 -11.98 -5.12
CA ILE A 46 4.09 -12.33 -6.55
C ILE A 46 4.36 -11.07 -7.37
N LEU A 47 3.70 -9.95 -7.04
CA LEU A 47 3.96 -8.64 -7.65
C LEU A 47 5.45 -8.27 -7.57
N LEU A 48 6.06 -8.37 -6.38
CA LEU A 48 7.50 -8.15 -6.20
C LEU A 48 8.33 -9.08 -7.10
N GLY A 49 7.92 -10.35 -7.20
CA GLY A 49 8.57 -11.36 -8.04
C GLY A 49 8.62 -11.01 -9.53
N HIS A 50 7.57 -10.40 -10.09
CA HIS A 50 7.57 -9.94 -11.49
C HIS A 50 8.67 -8.92 -11.80
N PHE A 51 9.15 -8.18 -10.80
CA PHE A 51 10.22 -7.19 -10.93
C PHE A 51 11.57 -7.71 -10.41
N GLY A 52 11.70 -9.01 -10.14
CA GLY A 52 12.93 -9.61 -9.64
C GLY A 52 13.29 -9.20 -8.19
N ILE A 53 12.33 -8.63 -7.45
CA ILE A 53 12.50 -8.24 -6.05
C ILE A 53 12.24 -9.45 -5.17
N LYS A 54 13.04 -9.61 -4.10
CA LYS A 54 12.86 -10.73 -3.17
C LYS A 54 11.49 -10.63 -2.51
N GLN A 55 10.74 -11.72 -2.51
CA GLN A 55 9.43 -11.79 -1.87
C GLN A 55 9.46 -11.44 -0.37
N THR A 56 10.59 -11.72 0.31
CA THR A 56 10.82 -11.38 1.71
C THR A 56 10.96 -9.88 1.97
N ASP A 57 11.17 -9.07 0.93
CA ASP A 57 11.25 -7.61 1.05
C ASP A 57 9.86 -6.96 1.11
N ILE A 58 8.78 -7.75 1.13
CA ILE A 58 7.40 -7.28 1.21
C ILE A 58 7.13 -6.32 2.39
N ASP A 59 7.84 -6.49 3.51
CA ASP A 59 7.75 -5.64 4.69
C ASP A 59 8.50 -4.29 4.53
N LYS A 60 9.00 -3.98 3.33
CA LYS A 60 9.57 -2.68 2.95
C LYS A 60 8.63 -1.83 2.09
N TYR A 61 7.38 -2.28 1.93
CA TYR A 61 6.40 -1.66 1.07
C TYR A 61 5.06 -1.41 1.77
N PHE A 62 4.43 -0.28 1.48
CA PHE A 62 3.00 -0.07 1.69
C PHE A 62 2.24 -0.84 0.62
N ARG A 63 1.32 -1.71 1.05
CA ARG A 63 0.64 -2.68 0.20
C ARG A 63 -0.83 -2.34 0.12
N ILE A 64 -1.30 -2.02 -1.07
CA ILE A 64 -2.71 -1.68 -1.30
C ILE A 64 -3.29 -2.55 -2.42
N VAL A 65 -4.56 -2.87 -2.27
CA VAL A 65 -5.44 -3.30 -3.36
C VAL A 65 -6.37 -2.14 -3.63
N VAL A 66 -6.52 -1.73 -4.88
CA VAL A 66 -7.35 -0.58 -5.23
C VAL A 66 -8.34 -0.94 -6.32
N ASP A 67 -9.58 -0.49 -6.17
CA ASP A 67 -10.62 -0.47 -7.20
C ASP A 67 -11.21 0.94 -7.31
N GLU A 68 -12.28 1.11 -8.08
CA GLU A 68 -12.89 2.43 -8.32
C GLU A 68 -13.42 3.10 -7.04
N ASP A 69 -13.74 2.32 -6.00
CA ASP A 69 -14.38 2.81 -4.79
C ASP A 69 -13.40 2.93 -3.62
N THR A 70 -12.47 1.97 -3.51
CA THR A 70 -11.67 1.75 -2.30
C THR A 70 -10.21 1.46 -2.58
N ALA A 71 -9.35 1.91 -1.67
CA ALA A 71 -7.95 1.53 -1.59
C ALA A 71 -7.70 0.82 -0.26
N ASP A 72 -7.79 -0.51 -0.27
CA ASP A 72 -7.61 -1.36 0.89
C ASP A 72 -6.12 -1.53 1.21
N TRP A 73 -5.68 -0.88 2.29
CA TRP A 73 -4.32 -0.95 2.78
C TRP A 73 -4.11 -2.11 3.76
N THR A 74 -3.22 -3.02 3.38
CA THR A 74 -2.64 -4.02 4.30
C THR A 74 -1.70 -3.34 5.29
N PHE A 75 -2.28 -2.84 6.38
CA PHE A 75 -1.57 -2.11 7.42
C PHE A 75 -0.81 -3.08 8.33
N VAL A 76 0.46 -3.32 8.01
CA VAL A 76 1.39 -4.11 8.82
C VAL A 76 2.64 -3.28 9.06
N CYS A 77 2.71 -2.61 10.22
CA CYS A 77 3.86 -1.80 10.60
C CYS A 77 5.02 -2.71 11.06
N PRO A 78 6.19 -2.68 10.41
CA PRO A 78 7.35 -3.45 10.86
C PRO A 78 7.82 -3.05 12.27
N PRO A 79 8.43 -3.96 13.04
CA PRO A 79 8.90 -3.68 14.39
C PRO A 79 10.08 -2.68 14.43
N ASP A 80 10.83 -2.58 13.34
CA ASP A 80 12.02 -1.76 13.17
C ASP A 80 11.79 -0.55 12.24
N TYR A 81 10.52 -0.25 11.91
CA TYR A 81 10.18 0.85 11.01
C TYR A 81 10.83 2.17 11.46
N LYS A 82 11.69 2.74 10.59
CA LYS A 82 12.51 3.95 10.83
C LYS A 82 13.36 3.91 12.12
N GLY A 83 13.64 2.73 12.65
CA GLY A 83 14.37 2.57 13.91
C GLY A 83 13.62 3.08 15.16
N ILE A 84 12.31 3.31 15.06
CA ILE A 84 11.51 3.88 16.16
C ILE A 84 11.17 2.75 17.14
N THR A 85 11.76 2.80 18.34
CA THR A 85 11.52 1.80 19.39
C THR A 85 10.15 1.94 20.04
N ASP A 86 9.70 3.19 20.28
CA ASP A 86 8.38 3.49 20.83
C ASP A 86 7.27 3.05 19.87
N ARG A 87 6.46 2.09 20.32
CA ARG A 87 5.44 1.46 19.48
C ARG A 87 4.41 2.46 18.95
N LYS A 88 3.93 3.38 19.80
CA LYS A 88 2.87 4.32 19.42
C LYS A 88 3.40 5.29 18.36
N ARG A 89 4.56 5.91 18.60
CA ARG A 89 5.23 6.77 17.63
C ARG A 89 5.54 6.05 16.33
N ARG A 90 5.99 4.79 16.39
CA ARG A 90 6.28 3.98 15.20
C ARG A 90 5.03 3.78 14.34
N ILE A 91 3.91 3.36 14.97
CA ILE A 91 2.64 3.16 14.27
C ILE A 91 2.10 4.46 13.69
N THR A 92 2.15 5.57 14.45
CA THR A 92 1.72 6.90 13.97
C THR A 92 2.57 7.37 12.78
N ALA A 93 3.90 7.21 12.84
CA ALA A 93 4.78 7.55 11.72
C ALA A 93 4.44 6.70 10.48
N PHE A 94 4.33 5.38 10.65
CA PHE A 94 3.97 4.46 9.58
C PHE A 94 2.62 4.81 8.94
N TYR A 95 1.61 5.15 9.74
CA TYR A 95 0.31 5.61 9.26
C TYR A 95 0.43 6.88 8.42
N ASN A 96 1.06 7.93 8.95
CA ASN A 96 1.18 9.22 8.26
C ASN A 96 1.98 9.11 6.96
N ASP A 97 3.08 8.35 6.99
CA ASP A 97 3.91 8.11 5.80
C ASP A 97 3.12 7.34 4.75
N GLY A 98 2.41 6.27 5.16
CA GLY A 98 1.61 5.46 4.25
C GLY A 98 0.44 6.22 3.65
N ILE A 99 -0.31 7.01 4.43
CA ILE A 99 -1.36 7.90 3.90
C ILE A 99 -0.78 8.84 2.84
N THR A 100 0.33 9.51 3.17
CA THR A 100 0.98 10.45 2.24
C THR A 100 1.41 9.76 0.94
N ALA A 101 2.07 8.61 1.04
CA ALA A 101 2.57 7.87 -0.10
C ALA A 101 1.45 7.27 -0.96
N ILE A 102 0.45 6.66 -0.33
CA ILE A 102 -0.69 6.03 -1.01
C ILE A 102 -1.55 7.10 -1.68
N SER A 103 -1.91 8.19 -1.00
CA SER A 103 -2.72 9.27 -1.58
C SER A 103 -2.05 9.87 -2.81
N ARG A 104 -0.73 10.05 -2.79
CA ARG A 104 0.03 10.52 -3.95
C ARG A 104 -0.08 9.54 -5.12
N VAL A 105 0.09 8.24 -4.87
CA VAL A 105 -0.01 7.23 -5.91
C VAL A 105 -1.41 7.18 -6.51
N LEU A 106 -2.46 7.22 -5.68
CA LEU A 106 -3.85 7.23 -6.13
C LEU A 106 -4.14 8.44 -7.03
N ALA A 107 -3.71 9.64 -6.62
CA ALA A 107 -3.84 10.85 -7.42
C ALA A 107 -3.08 10.73 -8.77
N ASP A 108 -1.85 10.22 -8.75
CA ASP A 108 -1.00 10.08 -9.94
C ASP A 108 -1.60 9.09 -10.96
N ILE A 109 -2.30 8.03 -10.51
CA ILE A 109 -2.99 7.06 -11.38
C ILE A 109 -4.45 7.43 -11.68
N GLY A 110 -4.93 8.56 -11.15
CA GLY A 110 -6.30 9.06 -11.37
C GLY A 110 -7.39 8.25 -10.66
N TYR A 111 -7.08 7.62 -9.53
CA TYR A 111 -8.04 6.95 -8.65
C TYR A 111 -8.33 7.87 -7.45
N TYR A 112 -9.61 8.08 -7.14
CA TYR A 112 -10.06 8.92 -6.02
C TYR A 112 -10.64 8.08 -4.88
N SER A 113 -10.17 6.85 -4.77
CA SER A 113 -10.67 5.82 -3.86
C SER A 113 -10.35 6.16 -2.40
N ASP A 114 -11.28 5.83 -1.50
CA ASP A 114 -11.05 6.01 -0.06
C ASP A 114 -9.99 5.04 0.44
N ILE A 115 -8.95 5.54 1.12
CA ILE A 115 -7.96 4.67 1.76
C ILE A 115 -8.59 4.04 2.99
N ARG A 116 -8.73 2.72 2.98
CA ARG A 116 -9.34 1.94 4.04
C ARG A 116 -8.33 1.00 4.66
N ILE A 117 -8.41 0.84 5.98
CA ILE A 117 -7.69 -0.21 6.72
C ILE A 117 -8.71 -1.27 7.13
N PRO A 118 -8.72 -2.44 6.45
CA PRO A 118 -9.61 -3.55 6.77
C PRO A 118 -9.54 -3.96 8.25
N LYS A 119 -10.69 -4.35 8.82
CA LYS A 119 -10.81 -4.72 10.25
C LYS A 119 -9.75 -5.71 10.73
N ARG A 120 -9.38 -6.68 9.89
CA ARG A 120 -8.36 -7.70 10.18
C ARG A 120 -6.99 -7.12 10.55
N TYR A 121 -6.64 -5.93 10.05
CA TYR A 121 -5.37 -5.26 10.36
C TYR A 121 -5.47 -4.26 11.52
N ARG A 122 -6.68 -4.03 12.04
CA ARG A 122 -6.90 -3.09 13.14
C ARG A 122 -6.33 -3.55 14.48
N ARG A 123 -5.95 -4.83 14.61
CA ARG A 123 -5.23 -5.36 15.79
C ARG A 123 -3.90 -4.66 16.06
N HIS A 124 -3.29 -4.04 15.05
CA HIS A 124 -2.14 -3.15 15.26
C HIS A 124 -2.49 -1.92 16.11
N PHE A 125 -3.74 -1.45 16.04
CA PHE A 125 -4.27 -0.31 16.79
C PHE A 125 -4.84 -0.70 18.15
N GLU A 126 -5.38 -1.92 18.32
CA GLU A 126 -5.90 -2.41 19.62
C GLU A 126 -4.85 -2.34 20.73
N ALA A 127 -3.57 -2.45 20.38
CA ALA A 127 -2.48 -2.36 21.32
C ALA A 127 -2.00 -0.92 21.63
N LEU A 128 -2.67 0.10 21.08
CA LEU A 128 -2.48 1.51 21.44
C LEU A 128 -3.27 1.91 22.70
N GLY A 129 -4.03 0.98 23.28
CA GLY A 129 -4.97 1.27 24.36
C GLY A 129 -6.26 1.86 23.81
N ASP A 130 -7.35 1.51 24.49
CA ASP A 130 -8.75 1.85 24.23
C ASP A 130 -9.00 3.32 23.92
N ASP A 131 -8.77 3.72 22.66
CA ASP A 131 -9.20 5.00 22.13
C ASP A 131 -9.42 4.87 20.63
N SER A 132 -10.64 4.46 20.28
CA SER A 132 -11.13 4.35 18.90
C SER A 132 -11.29 5.72 18.20
N THR A 133 -10.69 6.77 18.74
CA THR A 133 -10.74 8.16 18.27
C THR A 133 -9.60 8.58 17.34
N TYR A 134 -8.62 7.70 17.07
CA TYR A 134 -7.41 8.06 16.31
C TYR A 134 -7.41 7.70 14.82
N LEU A 135 -8.51 7.20 14.28
CA LEU A 135 -8.67 7.10 12.82
C LEU A 135 -9.64 8.21 12.40
N PRO A 136 -9.22 9.16 11.54
CA PRO A 136 -10.19 10.08 10.96
C PRO A 136 -11.20 9.22 10.18
N TYR A 137 -12.48 9.43 10.49
CA TYR A 137 -13.61 8.87 9.76
C TYR A 137 -13.52 9.19 8.28
#